data_AF-A0A2N9ND25-F1
#
_entry.id   AF-A0A2N9ND25-F1
#
_cell.length_a   1.000
_cell.length_b   1.000
_cell.length_c   1.000
_cell.angle_alpha   90.00
_cell.angle_beta   90.00
_cell.angle_gamma   90.00
#
_symmetry.space_group_name_H-M   'P 1'
#
loop_
_entity.id
_entity.type
_entity.pdbx_description
1 polymer ?
#
loop_
_entity_poly.entity_id
_entity_poly.type
_entity_poly.pdbx_seq_one_letter_code
_entity_poly.pdbx_strand_id
1 'polypeptide(L)'
;MFYYHKSLLVCGFAIWFVATIALRLAGQHLLHSRNPVGTVILFAVSFPLMAWLVRRLCSRFHLPPEEWPAGAISLALPTLLLDSFSSAFFSVVFPNMAPELAGVFGGWMLGCCAGAMVGASFGPGRRL
;
A
#
# COMPACT_ATOMS: atom_id res chain seq x y z
N MET A 1 3.96 11.77 -22.71
CA MET A 1 4.87 10.62 -22.49
C MET A 1 5.00 10.43 -21.00
N PHE A 2 4.49 9.33 -20.43
CA PHE A 2 4.59 9.07 -18.99
C PHE A 2 6.06 8.82 -18.61
N TYR A 3 6.69 9.78 -17.91
CA TYR A 3 8.03 9.61 -17.35
C TYR A 3 7.94 8.63 -16.17
N TYR A 4 8.13 7.34 -16.44
CA TYR A 4 8.21 6.32 -15.40
C TYR A 4 9.51 6.51 -14.61
N HIS A 5 9.42 7.15 -13.45
CA HIS A 5 10.52 7.21 -12.51
C HIS A 5 10.75 5.81 -11.93
N LYS A 6 11.74 5.11 -12.49
CA LYS A 6 12.18 3.79 -12.02
C LYS A 6 12.36 3.73 -10.50
N SER A 7 12.76 4.85 -9.88
CA SER A 7 12.89 4.99 -8.43
C SER A 7 11.57 4.84 -7.68
N LEU A 8 10.44 5.34 -8.20
CA LEU A 8 9.12 5.13 -7.59
C LEU A 8 8.66 3.68 -7.73
N LEU A 9 8.93 3.04 -8.87
CA LEU A 9 8.63 1.61 -9.06
C LEU A 9 9.40 0.74 -8.05
N VAL A 10 10.71 1.01 -7.87
CA VAL A 10 11.55 0.32 -6.89
C VAL A 10 11.10 0.61 -5.46
N CYS A 11 10.69 1.86 -5.16
CA CYS A 11 10.11 2.19 -3.87
C CYS A 11 8.81 1.41 -3.62
N GLY A 12 7.90 1.33 -4.60
CA GLY A 12 6.67 0.55 -4.49
C GLY A 12 6.97 -0.91 -4.18
N PHE A 13 7.90 -1.50 -4.95
CA PHE A 13 8.39 -2.86 -4.68
C PHE A 13 8.97 -3.02 -3.27
N ALA A 14 9.79 -2.07 -2.81
CA ALA A 14 10.39 -2.12 -1.47
C ALA A 14 9.35 -1.98 -0.36
N ILE A 15 8.38 -1.07 -0.51
CA ILE A 15 7.27 -0.88 0.44
C ILE A 15 6.44 -2.16 0.53
N TRP A 16 6.11 -2.74 -0.63
CA TRP A 16 5.43 -4.03 -0.70
C TRP A 16 6.22 -5.13 0.02
N PHE A 17 7.52 -5.26 -0.28
CA PHE A 17 8.37 -6.29 0.32
C PHE A 17 8.44 -6.16 1.84
N VAL A 18 8.61 -4.94 2.34
CA VAL A 18 8.61 -4.65 3.78
C VAL A 18 7.24 -4.96 4.41
N ALA A 19 6.14 -4.58 3.75
CA ALA A 19 4.79 -4.88 4.22
C ALA A 19 4.51 -6.39 4.26
N THR A 20 4.89 -7.13 3.22
CA THR A 20 4.76 -8.59 3.15
C THR A 20 5.60 -9.27 4.22
N ILE A 21 6.83 -8.83 4.48
CA ILE A 21 7.65 -9.37 5.59
C ILE A 21 7.01 -9.04 6.94
N ALA A 22 6.58 -7.79 7.15
CA ALA A 22 5.92 -7.37 8.39
C ALA A 22 4.66 -8.20 8.65
N LEU A 23 3.83 -8.43 7.64
CA LEU A 23 2.67 -9.32 7.75
C LEU A 23 3.06 -10.77 7.92
N ARG A 24 4.12 -11.25 7.29
CA ARG A 24 4.58 -12.64 7.48
C ARG A 24 5.03 -12.90 8.91
N LEU A 25 5.69 -11.93 9.54
CA LEU A 25 6.18 -12.03 10.93
C LEU A 25 5.10 -11.71 11.97
N ALA A 26 4.36 -10.62 11.76
CA ALA A 26 3.41 -10.06 12.71
C ALA A 26 1.94 -10.39 12.39
N GLY A 27 1.63 -10.93 11.22
CA GLY A 27 0.25 -11.23 10.82
C GLY A 27 -0.39 -12.34 11.64
N GLN A 28 0.39 -13.27 12.21
CA GLN A 28 -0.13 -14.18 13.24
C GLN A 28 -0.64 -13.44 14.48
N HIS A 29 -0.13 -12.24 14.78
CA HIS A 29 -0.52 -11.46 15.96
C HIS A 29 -1.55 -10.36 15.60
N LEU A 30 -1.47 -9.80 14.40
CA LEU A 30 -2.31 -8.71 13.90
C LEU A 30 -3.61 -9.19 13.24
N LEU A 31 -3.58 -10.35 12.56
CA LEU A 31 -4.72 -10.97 11.87
C LEU A 31 -5.18 -12.23 12.62
N HIS A 32 -5.28 -12.16 13.94
CA HIS A 32 -5.93 -13.23 14.70
C HIS A 32 -7.45 -13.13 14.53
N SER A 33 -8.10 -14.23 14.13
CA SER A 33 -9.56 -14.31 13.94
C SER A 33 -10.39 -13.90 15.18
N ARG A 34 -9.75 -13.80 16.35
CA ARG A 34 -10.39 -13.45 17.63
C ARG A 34 -10.39 -11.94 17.95
N ASN A 35 -9.69 -11.10 17.19
CA ASN A 35 -9.61 -9.68 17.50
C ASN A 35 -9.77 -8.77 16.27
N PRO A 36 -11.02 -8.56 15.78
CA PRO A 36 -11.30 -7.70 14.63
C PRO A 36 -10.83 -6.25 14.81
N VAL A 37 -10.60 -5.84 16.07
CA VAL A 37 -10.04 -4.53 16.42
C VAL A 37 -8.63 -4.34 15.85
N GLY A 38 -7.79 -5.39 15.85
CA GLY A 38 -6.42 -5.32 15.32
C GLY A 38 -6.40 -5.02 13.82
N THR A 39 -7.26 -5.69 13.06
CA THR A 39 -7.46 -5.44 11.62
C THR A 39 -7.96 -4.02 11.35
N VAL A 40 -8.93 -3.54 12.13
CA VAL A 40 -9.48 -2.19 11.97
C VAL A 40 -8.42 -1.13 12.28
N ILE A 41 -7.62 -1.31 13.33
CA ILE A 41 -6.49 -0.42 13.64
C ILE A 41 -5.47 -0.45 12.50
N LEU A 42 -5.13 -1.63 11.98
CA LEU A 42 -4.21 -1.75 10.85
C LEU A 42 -4.73 -0.96 9.63
N PHE A 43 -6.01 -1.07 9.33
CA PHE A 43 -6.67 -0.31 8.26
C PHE A 43 -6.62 1.20 8.52
N ALA A 44 -7.02 1.61 9.73
CA ALA A 44 -7.08 3.00 10.15
C ALA A 44 -5.71 3.66 10.21
N VAL A 45 -4.65 2.92 10.47
CA VAL A 45 -3.25 3.40 10.47
C VAL A 45 -2.65 3.35 9.06
N SER A 46 -2.89 2.28 8.31
CA SER A 46 -2.28 2.10 6.97
C SER A 46 -2.81 3.12 5.96
N PHE A 47 -4.09 3.49 6.05
CA PHE A 47 -4.70 4.50 5.18
C PHE A 47 -4.00 5.87 5.26
N PRO A 48 -3.90 6.54 6.43
CA PRO A 48 -3.18 7.80 6.55
C PRO A 48 -1.67 7.63 6.36
N LEU A 49 -1.10 6.48 6.70
CA LEU A 49 0.30 6.18 6.45
C LEU A 49 0.60 6.19 4.95
N MET A 50 -0.22 5.53 4.13
CA MET A 50 -0.07 5.53 2.66
C MET A 50 -0.29 6.91 2.06
N ALA A 51 -1.30 7.65 2.53
CA ALA A 51 -1.52 9.02 2.10
C ALA A 51 -0.29 9.89 2.37
N TRP A 52 0.29 9.78 3.57
CA TRP A 52 1.51 10.50 3.94
C TRP A 52 2.72 10.04 3.14
N LEU A 53 2.86 8.74 2.91
CA LEU A 53 3.99 8.14 2.22
C LEU A 53 4.01 8.56 0.75
N VAL A 54 2.88 8.54 0.05
CA VAL A 54 2.76 9.08 -1.31
C VAL A 54 3.11 10.56 -1.34
N ARG A 55 2.56 11.38 -0.44
CA ARG A 55 2.90 12.82 -0.37
C ARG A 55 4.40 13.04 -0.17
N ARG A 56 5.01 12.26 0.73
CA ARG A 56 6.44 12.35 1.05
C ARG A 56 7.30 11.92 -0.13
N LEU A 57 6.93 10.86 -0.84
CA LEU A 57 7.63 10.44 -2.05
C LEU A 57 7.46 11.48 -3.17
N CYS A 58 6.24 11.91 -3.47
CA CYS A 58 5.99 12.92 -4.50
C CYS A 58 6.75 14.22 -4.22
N SER A 59 6.79 14.66 -2.96
CA SER A 59 7.58 15.81 -2.52
C SER A 59 9.09 15.56 -2.59
N ARG A 60 9.58 14.37 -2.19
CA ARG A 60 11.02 14.02 -2.27
C ARG A 60 11.53 13.98 -3.70
N PHE A 61 10.71 13.47 -4.62
CA PHE A 61 11.03 13.41 -6.04
C PHE A 61 10.74 14.72 -6.79
N HIS A 62 10.36 15.80 -6.08
CA HIS A 62 10.05 17.12 -6.65
C HIS A 62 9.08 17.05 -7.84
N LEU A 63 8.10 16.14 -7.79
CA LEU A 63 7.13 16.00 -8.87
C LEU A 63 6.22 17.25 -8.92
N PRO A 64 5.97 17.81 -10.11
CA PRO A 64 4.97 18.84 -10.28
C PRO A 64 3.59 18.27 -9.90
N PRO A 65 2.69 19.07 -9.30
CA PRO A 65 1.39 18.59 -8.80
C PRO A 65 0.53 17.87 -9.86
N GLU A 66 0.76 18.18 -11.13
CA GLU A 66 0.17 17.55 -12.31
C GLU A 66 0.54 16.06 -12.46
N GLU A 67 1.76 15.69 -12.03
CA GLU A 67 2.32 14.35 -12.16
C GLU A 67 2.16 13.51 -10.90
N TRP A 68 1.61 14.06 -9.81
CA TRP A 68 1.35 13.33 -8.57
C TRP A 68 0.44 12.10 -8.77
N PRO A 69 -0.64 12.15 -9.57
CA PRO A 69 -1.43 10.97 -9.88
C PRO A 69 -0.61 9.91 -10.61
N ALA A 70 0.24 10.31 -11.57
CA ALA A 70 1.11 9.40 -12.32
C ALA A 70 2.18 8.76 -11.42
N GLY A 71 2.73 9.52 -10.47
CA GLY A 71 3.67 9.02 -9.47
C GLY A 71 3.02 8.03 -8.50
N ALA A 72 1.80 8.32 -8.03
CA ALA A 72 1.05 7.41 -7.18
C ALA A 72 0.68 6.12 -7.91
N ILE A 73 0.25 6.20 -9.18
CA ILE A 73 0.02 5.04 -10.03
C ILE A 73 1.31 4.24 -10.17
N SER A 74 2.45 4.88 -10.44
CA SER A 74 3.75 4.20 -10.55
C SER A 74 4.17 3.49 -9.27
N LEU A 75 3.77 3.99 -8.10
CA LEU A 75 4.00 3.34 -6.81
C LEU A 75 3.04 2.16 -6.59
N ALA A 76 1.77 2.35 -6.93
CA ALA A 76 0.69 1.38 -6.70
C ALA A 76 0.71 0.21 -7.70
N LEU A 77 1.19 0.42 -8.93
CA LEU A 77 1.22 -0.60 -9.98
C LEU A 77 2.01 -1.86 -9.59
N PRO A 78 3.28 -1.76 -9.15
CA PRO A 78 4.03 -2.93 -8.73
C PRO A 78 3.42 -3.55 -7.47
N THR A 79 3.01 -2.72 -6.50
CA THR A 79 2.42 -3.22 -5.23
C THR A 79 1.16 -4.01 -5.53
N LEU A 80 0.21 -3.48 -6.30
CA LEU A 80 -1.04 -4.14 -6.69
C LEU A 80 -0.82 -5.51 -7.37
N LEU A 81 0.17 -5.60 -8.24
CA LEU A 81 0.47 -6.83 -8.98
C LEU A 81 1.03 -7.91 -8.04
N LEU A 82 1.97 -7.53 -7.16
CA LEU A 82 2.58 -8.43 -6.18
C LEU A 82 1.63 -8.78 -5.02
N ASP A 83 0.75 -7.85 -4.66
CA ASP A 83 -0.30 -7.99 -3.67
C ASP A 83 -1.37 -8.98 -4.15
N SER A 84 -1.83 -8.84 -5.40
CA SER A 84 -2.75 -9.79 -6.02
C SER A 84 -2.15 -11.20 -6.09
N PHE A 85 -0.86 -11.30 -6.43
CA PHE A 85 -0.14 -12.57 -6.41
C PHE A 85 -0.07 -13.15 -4.99
N SER A 86 0.21 -12.32 -3.97
CA SER A 86 0.24 -12.76 -2.57
C SER A 86 -1.11 -13.17 -2.05
N SER A 87 -2.18 -12.52 -2.49
CA SER A 87 -3.55 -12.89 -2.15
C SER A 87 -3.97 -14.19 -2.86
N ALA A 88 -3.56 -14.39 -4.11
CA ALA A 88 -3.84 -15.63 -4.85
C ALA A 88 -3.09 -16.84 -4.24
N PHE A 89 -1.84 -16.62 -3.81
CA PHE A 89 -1.01 -17.63 -3.16
C PHE A 89 -0.96 -17.45 -1.64
N PHE A 90 -2.03 -16.95 -1.02
CA PHE A 90 -2.04 -16.56 0.40
C PHE A 90 -1.60 -17.71 1.31
N SER A 91 -2.06 -18.94 1.05
CA SER A 91 -1.69 -20.14 1.81
C SER A 91 -0.20 -20.49 1.71
N VAL A 92 0.46 -20.11 0.61
CA VAL A 92 1.89 -20.39 0.35
C VAL A 92 2.77 -19.25 0.86
N VAL A 93 2.33 -18.00 0.69
CA VAL A 93 3.06 -16.80 1.11
C VAL A 93 2.94 -16.59 2.63
N PHE A 94 1.75 -16.87 3.17
CA PHE A 94 1.40 -16.73 4.58
C PHE A 94 0.90 -18.06 5.16
N PRO A 95 1.75 -19.10 5.27
CA PRO A 95 1.36 -20.38 5.87
C PRO A 95 0.97 -20.24 7.35
N ASN A 96 1.31 -19.11 7.97
CA ASN A 96 1.06 -18.83 9.38
C ASN A 96 -0.30 -18.13 9.64
N MET A 97 -1.14 -17.93 8.62
CA MET A 97 -2.44 -17.26 8.74
C MET A 97 -3.58 -18.11 8.16
N ALA A 98 -4.76 -18.00 8.76
CA ALA A 98 -5.94 -18.71 8.30
C ALA A 98 -6.35 -18.23 6.88
N PRO A 99 -6.68 -19.14 5.95
CA PRO A 99 -6.98 -18.80 4.56
C PRO A 99 -8.22 -17.90 4.40
N GLU A 100 -9.11 -17.91 5.37
CA GLU A 100 -10.31 -17.06 5.48
C GLU A 100 -9.97 -15.55 5.58
N LEU A 101 -8.73 -15.20 5.96
CA LEU A 101 -8.27 -13.82 6.05
C LEU A 101 -7.86 -13.21 4.70
N ALA A 102 -7.79 -14.02 3.63
CA ALA A 102 -7.42 -13.54 2.31
C ALA A 102 -8.35 -12.41 1.80
N GLY A 103 -9.66 -12.49 2.09
CA GLY A 103 -10.62 -11.43 1.74
C GLY A 103 -10.36 -10.11 2.49
N VAL A 104 -10.01 -10.20 3.78
CA VAL A 104 -9.67 -9.04 4.61
C VAL A 104 -8.37 -8.39 4.15
N PHE A 105 -7.38 -9.20 3.78
CA PHE A 105 -6.12 -8.75 3.21
C PHE A 105 -6.31 -8.02 1.87
N GLY A 106 -7.15 -8.57 0.98
CA GLY A 106 -7.54 -7.90 -0.26
C GLY A 106 -8.25 -6.56 -0.02
N GLY A 107 -9.15 -6.50 0.96
CA GLY A 107 -9.77 -5.25 1.38
C GLY A 107 -8.74 -4.23 1.86
N TRP A 108 -7.77 -4.66 2.67
CA TRP A 108 -6.70 -3.81 3.19
C TRP A 108 -5.80 -3.23 2.10
N MET A 109 -5.48 -4.02 1.07
CA MET A 109 -4.79 -3.51 -0.12
C MET A 109 -5.58 -2.41 -0.82
N LEU A 110 -6.89 -2.61 -1.02
CA LEU A 110 -7.76 -1.60 -1.63
C LEU A 110 -7.80 -0.33 -0.77
N GLY A 111 -7.84 -0.46 0.55
CA GLY A 111 -7.74 0.67 1.48
C GLY A 111 -6.42 1.42 1.36
N CYS A 112 -5.29 0.71 1.24
CA CYS A 112 -3.98 1.30 1.02
C CYS A 112 -3.90 2.03 -0.33
N CYS A 113 -4.47 1.44 -1.39
CA CYS A 113 -4.54 2.08 -2.72
C CYS A 113 -5.40 3.35 -2.68
N ALA A 114 -6.56 3.30 -2.01
CA ALA A 114 -7.40 4.48 -1.82
C ALA A 114 -6.66 5.57 -1.03
N GLY A 115 -5.97 5.22 0.06
CA GLY A 115 -5.14 6.15 0.83
C GLY A 115 -4.02 6.76 0.00
N ALA A 116 -3.35 5.96 -0.84
CA ALA A 116 -2.33 6.42 -1.77
C ALA A 116 -2.88 7.44 -2.78
N MET A 117 -4.03 7.15 -3.39
CA MET A 117 -4.70 8.08 -4.32
C MET A 117 -5.15 9.36 -3.62
N VAL A 118 -5.72 9.25 -2.43
CA VAL A 118 -6.10 10.40 -1.58
C VAL A 118 -4.86 11.25 -1.27
N GLY A 119 -3.75 10.63 -0.88
CA GLY A 119 -2.47 11.32 -0.66
C GLY A 119 -2.00 12.10 -1.88
N ALA A 120 -2.15 11.53 -3.08
CA ALA A 120 -1.84 12.19 -4.33
C ALA A 120 -2.79 13.36 -4.62
N SER A 121 -4.10 13.20 -4.37
CA SER A 121 -5.12 14.23 -4.59
C SER A 121 -5.00 15.42 -3.63
N PHE A 122 -4.47 15.22 -2.41
CA PHE A 122 -4.27 16.28 -1.41
C PHE A 122 -2.84 16.88 -1.40
N GLY A 123 -2.08 16.77 -2.49
CA GLY A 123 -0.75 17.38 -2.63
C GLY A 123 -0.73 18.90 -2.39
N PRO A 124 0.43 19.48 -2.01
CA PRO A 124 0.54 20.91 -1.70
C PRO A 124 0.26 21.74 -2.96
N GLY A 125 -0.95 22.28 -3.02
CA GLY A 125 -1.26 23.48 -3.77
C GLY A 125 -1.92 23.29 -5.13
N ARG A 126 -3.25 23.20 -5.12
CA ARG A 126 -4.04 24.17 -5.89
C ARG A 126 -4.15 25.43 -5.02
N ARG A 127 -3.06 26.20 -4.89
CA ARG A 127 -3.17 27.60 -4.50
C ARG A 127 -3.25 28.35 -5.83
N LEU A 128 -4.49 28.54 -6.29
CA LEU A 128 -4.81 29.59 -7.26
C LEU A 128 -4.53 30.95 -6.61
#